data_AF-A0A927R039-F1
#
_entry.id   AF-A0A927R039-F1
#
_cell.length_a   1.000
_cell.length_b   1.000
_cell.length_c   1.000
_cell.angle_alpha   90.00
_cell.angle_beta   90.00
_cell.angle_gamma   90.00
#
_symmetry.space_group_name_H-M   'P 1'
#
loop_
_entity.id
_entity.type
_entity.pdbx_description
1 polymer ?
#
loop_
_entity_poly.entity_id
_entity_poly.type
_entity_poly.pdbx_seq_one_letter_code
_entity_poly.pdbx_strand_id
1 'polypeptide(L)'
;MRTSRQEWQLGLNIGDTLGLVIVLTLVNPILEEWYWRGFLLQKLHAKKCALWISSLFYSLYHGIVLLPLFELPFSLLSCIPVVAAGMIWGWMSSKYRSLCGSILSHAMADAGIMVLYFQIVL
;
A
#
# COMPACT_ATOMS: atom_id res chain seq x y z
N MET A 1 0.85 9.91 -34.28
CA MET A 1 0.85 8.58 -33.63
C MET A 1 2.27 8.31 -33.15
N ARG A 2 2.54 8.47 -31.85
CA ARG A 2 3.87 8.20 -31.27
C ARG A 2 3.86 6.76 -30.77
N THR A 3 4.68 5.94 -31.41
CA THR A 3 5.06 4.59 -31.00
C THR A 3 6.03 4.69 -29.82
N SER A 4 5.69 4.07 -28.69
CA SER A 4 6.63 3.72 -27.62
C SER A 4 5.89 2.85 -26.62
N ARG A 5 6.06 1.53 -26.73
CA ARG A 5 5.84 0.60 -25.62
C ARG A 5 6.62 1.19 -24.45
N GLN A 6 5.92 1.75 -23.46
CA GLN A 6 6.52 2.55 -22.39
C GLN A 6 7.69 1.77 -21.78
N GLU A 7 8.86 2.40 -21.77
CA GLU A 7 10.06 1.93 -21.10
C GLU A 7 9.82 2.00 -19.58
N TRP A 8 9.05 1.06 -19.04
CA TRP A 8 8.88 0.84 -17.59
C TRP A 8 9.99 -0.02 -17.00
N GLN A 9 11.16 -0.05 -17.63
CA GLN A 9 12.33 -0.60 -16.97
C GLN A 9 12.88 0.50 -16.08
N LEU A 10 12.71 0.37 -14.77
CA LEU A 10 13.35 1.22 -13.75
C LEU A 10 14.90 1.22 -13.86
N GLY A 11 15.49 0.63 -14.91
CA GLY A 11 16.92 0.42 -15.10
C GLY A 11 17.53 -0.55 -14.08
N LEU A 12 16.69 -1.20 -13.27
CA LEU A 12 17.12 -2.03 -12.14
C LEU A 12 17.66 -3.36 -12.65
N ASN A 13 18.84 -3.73 -12.15
CA ASN A 13 19.33 -5.09 -12.33
C ASN A 13 18.54 -6.06 -11.41
N ILE A 14 18.73 -7.36 -11.60
CA ILE A 14 17.99 -8.37 -10.83
C ILE A 14 18.22 -8.28 -9.31
N GLY A 15 19.41 -7.85 -8.88
CA GLY A 15 19.72 -7.63 -7.47
C GLY A 15 18.92 -6.46 -6.89
N ASP A 16 18.85 -5.35 -7.63
CA ASP A 16 18.07 -4.17 -7.23
C ASP A 16 16.57 -4.48 -7.20
N THR A 17 16.06 -5.26 -8.17
CA THR A 17 14.67 -5.73 -8.20
C THR A 17 14.33 -6.59 -6.99
N LEU A 18 15.19 -7.55 -6.64
CA LEU A 18 15.01 -8.39 -5.46
C LEU A 18 15.06 -7.56 -4.16
N GLY A 19 15.99 -6.60 -4.07
CA GLY A 19 16.08 -5.67 -2.96
C GLY A 19 14.78 -4.86 -2.79
N LEU A 20 14.25 -4.32 -3.89
CA LEU A 20 12.99 -3.57 -3.89
C LEU A 20 11.82 -4.45 -3.42
N VAL A 21 11.70 -5.67 -3.93
CA VAL A 21 10.64 -6.62 -3.50
C VAL A 21 10.71 -6.86 -2.00
N ILE A 22 11.90 -7.13 -1.45
CA ILE A 22 12.09 -7.36 -0.02
C ILE A 22 11.66 -6.13 0.79
N VAL A 23 12.08 -4.94 0.37
CA VAL A 23 11.72 -3.69 1.05
C VAL A 23 10.21 -3.48 1.01
N LEU A 24 9.59 -3.60 -0.16
CA LEU A 24 8.16 -3.38 -0.33
C LEU A 24 7.30 -4.42 0.40
N THR A 25 7.71 -5.68 0.47
CA THR A 25 6.88 -6.75 1.04
C THR A 25 7.14 -7.02 2.52
N LEU A 26 8.32 -6.68 3.06
CA LEU A 26 8.67 -6.97 4.45
C LEU A 26 8.87 -5.72 5.29
N VAL A 27 9.57 -4.70 4.76
CA VAL A 27 9.91 -3.50 5.54
C VAL A 27 8.78 -2.48 5.49
N ASN A 28 8.23 -2.22 4.31
CA ASN A 28 7.19 -1.22 4.10
C ASN A 28 5.92 -1.50 4.93
N PRO A 29 5.37 -2.72 4.99
CA PRO A 29 4.16 -2.99 5.77
C PRO A 29 4.35 -2.71 7.25
N ILE A 30 5.55 -2.98 7.79
CA ILE A 30 5.85 -2.69 9.20
C ILE A 30 5.81 -1.18 9.46
N LEU A 31 6.50 -0.39 8.61
CA LEU A 31 6.56 1.05 8.76
C LEU A 31 5.19 1.71 8.56
N GLU A 32 4.46 1.28 7.54
CA GLU A 32 3.13 1.79 7.26
C GLU A 32 2.14 1.46 8.36
N GLU A 33 2.06 0.20 8.81
CA GLU A 33 1.16 -0.16 9.91
C GLU A 33 1.52 0.56 11.21
N TRP A 34 2.81 0.72 11.49
CA TRP A 34 3.26 1.46 12.67
C TRP A 34 2.82 2.93 12.62
N TYR A 35 3.00 3.61 11.49
CA TYR A 35 2.58 4.99 11.33
C TYR A 35 1.05 5.15 11.32
N TRP A 36 0.36 4.43 10.44
CA TRP A 36 -1.07 4.63 10.22
C TRP A 36 -1.91 4.08 11.38
N ARG A 37 -1.62 2.88 11.88
CA ARG A 37 -2.44 2.22 12.92
C ARG A 37 -1.84 2.41 14.31
N GLY A 38 -0.51 2.30 14.42
CA GLY A 38 0.19 2.48 15.69
C GLY A 38 0.19 3.93 16.19
N PHE A 39 0.29 4.90 15.29
CA PHE A 39 0.40 6.31 15.65
C PHE A 39 -0.85 7.12 15.28
N LEU A 40 -1.20 7.24 13.99
CA LEU A 40 -2.24 8.17 13.54
C LEU A 40 -3.63 7.76 14.06
N LEU A 41 -4.02 6.49 13.87
CA LEU A 41 -5.31 5.98 14.35
C LEU A 41 -5.44 6.12 15.87
N GLN A 42 -4.37 5.86 16.63
CA GLN A 42 -4.35 6.05 18.08
C GLN A 42 -4.46 7.52 18.47
N LYS A 43 -3.81 8.46 17.76
CA LYS A 43 -4.01 9.89 17.99
C LYS A 43 -5.44 10.34 17.73
N LEU A 44 -6.15 9.68 16.81
CA LEU A 44 -7.53 9.98 16.46
C LEU A 44 -8.56 9.24 17.33
N HIS A 45 -8.17 8.43 18.32
CA HIS A 45 -9.07 7.52 19.07
C HIS A 45 -10.35 8.17 19.62
N ALA A 46 -10.32 9.45 19.98
CA ALA A 46 -11.48 10.17 20.50
C ALA A 46 -12.52 10.56 19.41
N LYS A 47 -12.18 10.40 18.13
CA LYS A 47 -13.06 10.71 16.99
C LYS A 47 -13.86 9.46 16.60
N LYS A 48 -15.19 9.59 16.52
CA LYS A 48 -16.08 8.50 16.07
C LYS A 48 -15.72 7.97 14.68
N CYS A 49 -15.15 8.81 13.82
CA CYS A 49 -14.74 8.45 12.46
C CYS A 49 -13.23 8.17 12.32
N ALA A 50 -12.50 7.92 13.41
CA ALA A 50 -11.05 7.75 13.39
C ALA A 50 -10.57 6.70 12.37
N LEU A 51 -11.24 5.55 12.34
CA LEU A 51 -10.92 4.47 11.41
C LEU A 51 -11.08 4.90 9.95
N TRP A 52 -12.20 5.57 9.64
CA TRP A 52 -12.49 6.03 8.28
C TRP A 52 -11.51 7.12 7.84
N ILE A 53 -11.26 8.12 8.69
CA ILE A 53 -10.30 9.19 8.42
C ILE A 53 -8.91 8.62 8.18
N SER A 54 -8.42 7.75 9.07
CA SER A 54 -7.11 7.13 8.92
C SER A 54 -7.01 6.33 7.61
N SER A 55 -8.06 5.59 7.26
CA SER A 55 -8.10 4.76 6.03
C SER A 55 -8.18 5.61 4.76
N LEU A 56 -8.88 6.75 4.81
CA LEU A 56 -8.98 7.67 3.69
C LEU A 56 -7.62 8.32 3.41
N PHE A 57 -6.95 8.86 4.42
CA PHE A 57 -5.63 9.48 4.24
C PHE A 57 -4.56 8.46 3.84
N TYR A 58 -4.63 7.24 4.39
CA TYR A 58 -3.81 6.11 3.95
C TYR A 58 -3.94 5.88 2.44
N SER A 59 -5.18 5.87 1.95
CA SER A 59 -5.47 5.67 0.53
C SER A 59 -5.08 6.86 -0.35
N LEU A 60 -5.30 8.09 0.10
CA LEU A 60 -4.88 9.28 -0.65
C LEU A 60 -3.35 9.34 -0.81
N TYR A 61 -2.60 8.94 0.22
CA TYR A 61 -1.15 8.78 0.13
C TYR A 61 -0.76 7.80 -0.98
N HIS A 62 -1.41 6.64 -1.06
CA HIS A 62 -1.21 5.67 -2.13
C HIS A 62 -1.60 6.22 -3.51
N GLY A 63 -2.70 6.96 -3.59
CA GLY A 63 -3.10 7.64 -4.81
C GLY A 63 -2.00 8.56 -5.36
N ILE A 64 -1.29 9.29 -4.50
CA ILE A 64 -0.16 10.15 -4.89
C ILE A 64 1.05 9.32 -5.33
N VAL A 65 1.41 8.28 -4.57
CA VAL A 65 2.54 7.38 -4.88
C VAL A 65 2.34 6.64 -6.20
N LEU A 66 1.08 6.39 -6.59
CA LEU A 66 0.73 5.68 -7.82
C LEU A 66 0.60 6.58 -9.05
N LEU A 67 0.59 7.91 -8.91
CA LEU A 67 0.52 8.83 -10.06
C LEU A 67 1.63 8.62 -11.09
N PRO A 68 2.89 8.35 -10.70
CA PRO A 68 3.94 8.05 -11.66
C PRO A 68 3.83 6.68 -12.30
N LEU A 69 2.91 5.80 -11.84
CA LEU A 69 2.74 4.42 -12.33
C LEU A 69 1.48 4.25 -13.17
N PHE A 70 0.44 5.04 -12.92
CA PHE A 70 -0.84 4.95 -13.62
C PHE A 70 -1.35 6.32 -14.08
N GLU A 71 -1.87 6.38 -15.30
CA GLU A 71 -2.58 7.55 -15.81
C GLU A 71 -3.87 7.80 -15.01
N LEU A 72 -4.29 9.07 -14.92
CA LEU A 72 -5.64 9.43 -14.45
C LEU A 72 -6.66 8.90 -15.48
N PRO A 73 -7.69 8.12 -15.08
CA PRO A 73 -8.28 8.03 -13.74
C PRO A 73 -7.83 6.82 -12.89
N PHE A 74 -7.02 5.91 -13.41
CA PHE A 74 -6.71 4.63 -12.76
C PHE A 74 -5.99 4.81 -11.42
N SER A 75 -5.10 5.81 -11.31
CA SER A 75 -4.45 6.14 -10.04
C SER A 75 -5.41 6.64 -8.95
N LEU A 76 -6.58 7.16 -9.31
CA LEU A 76 -7.62 7.53 -8.34
C LEU A 76 -8.55 6.35 -8.06
N LEU A 77 -8.81 5.50 -9.05
CA LEU A 77 -9.62 4.30 -8.87
C LEU A 77 -8.94 3.28 -7.94
N SER A 78 -7.61 3.21 -7.94
CA SER A 78 -6.84 2.38 -7.01
C SER A 78 -7.06 2.77 -5.55
N CYS A 79 -7.45 4.01 -5.26
CA CYS A 79 -7.77 4.44 -3.90
C CYS A 79 -8.94 3.64 -3.29
N ILE A 80 -9.90 3.17 -4.10
CA ILE A 80 -11.11 2.47 -3.62
C ILE A 80 -10.75 1.18 -2.87
N PRO A 81 -10.04 0.20 -3.47
CA PRO A 81 -9.62 -0.99 -2.75
C PRO A 81 -8.65 -0.66 -1.60
N VAL A 82 -7.82 0.37 -1.74
CA VAL A 82 -6.86 0.76 -0.68
C VAL A 82 -7.59 1.34 0.55
N VAL A 83 -8.71 2.06 0.39
CA VAL A 83 -9.54 2.46 1.53
C VAL A 83 -10.10 1.23 2.25
N ALA A 84 -10.58 0.23 1.50
CA ALA A 84 -11.11 -1.01 2.08
C ALA A 84 -10.03 -1.77 2.87
N ALA A 85 -8.83 -1.93 2.30
CA ALA A 85 -7.68 -2.50 3.01
C ALA A 85 -7.33 -1.67 4.26
N GLY A 86 -7.31 -0.35 4.08
CA GLY A 86 -7.33 0.69 5.11
C GLY A 86 -8.15 0.32 6.35
N MET A 87 -9.44 0.14 6.09
CA MET A 87 -10.47 -0.14 7.10
C MET A 87 -10.31 -1.54 7.73
N ILE A 88 -9.99 -2.56 6.93
CA ILE A 88 -9.80 -3.93 7.41
C ILE A 88 -8.64 -4.00 8.41
N TRP A 89 -7.48 -3.45 8.04
CA TRP A 89 -6.28 -3.46 8.89
C TRP A 89 -6.46 -2.59 10.13
N GLY A 90 -7.10 -1.42 10.00
CA GLY A 90 -7.41 -0.58 11.16
C GLY A 90 -8.43 -1.20 12.11
N TRP A 91 -9.41 -1.94 11.60
CA TRP A 91 -10.33 -2.74 12.41
C TRP A 91 -9.58 -3.88 13.12
N MET A 92 -8.72 -4.61 12.40
CA MET A 92 -7.93 -5.71 12.94
C MET A 92 -7.02 -5.23 14.08
N SER A 93 -6.28 -4.14 13.85
CA SER A 93 -5.38 -3.57 14.85
C SER A 93 -6.12 -3.10 16.10
N SER A 94 -7.30 -2.52 15.92
CA SER A 94 -8.14 -2.04 17.03
C SER A 94 -8.78 -3.18 17.81
N LYS A 95 -9.25 -4.23 17.12
CA LYS A 95 -9.94 -5.39 17.71
C LYS A 95 -9.00 -6.24 18.54
N TYR A 96 -7.79 -6.51 18.02
CA TYR A 96 -6.81 -7.39 18.66
C TYR A 96 -5.75 -6.64 19.48
N ARG A 97 -5.79 -5.29 19.48
CA ARG A 97 -4.81 -4.42 20.15
C ARG A 97 -3.36 -4.80 19.82
N SER A 98 -3.14 -5.20 18.58
CA SER A 98 -1.86 -5.67 18.06
C SER A 98 -1.74 -5.35 16.58
N LEU A 99 -0.54 -4.98 16.15
CA LEU A 99 -0.24 -4.72 14.73
C LEU A 99 0.16 -5.99 13.98
N CYS A 100 0.44 -7.11 14.66
CA CYS A 100 0.99 -8.30 14.00
C CYS A 100 0.06 -8.84 12.90
N GLY A 101 -1.24 -8.89 13.16
CA GLY A 101 -2.22 -9.36 12.18
C GLY A 101 -2.31 -8.44 10.96
N SER A 102 -2.32 -7.12 11.17
CA SER A 102 -2.40 -6.17 10.07
C SER A 102 -1.11 -6.14 9.25
N ILE A 103 0.05 -6.17 9.90
CA ILE A 103 1.37 -6.27 9.24
C ILE A 103 1.45 -7.53 8.38
N LEU A 104 1.08 -8.69 8.92
CA LEU A 104 1.11 -9.95 8.16
C LEU A 104 0.16 -9.91 6.97
N SER A 105 -1.08 -9.45 7.18
CA SER A 105 -2.06 -9.35 6.10
C SER A 105 -1.63 -8.35 5.02
N HIS A 106 -0.98 -7.25 5.41
CA HIS A 106 -0.46 -6.23 4.51
C HIS A 106 0.72 -6.76 3.70
N ALA A 107 1.71 -7.40 4.35
CA ALA A 107 2.82 -8.06 3.67
C ALA A 107 2.36 -9.10 2.64
N MET A 108 1.30 -9.87 2.94
CA MET A 108 0.71 -10.81 2.00
C MET A 108 0.03 -10.12 0.81
N ALA A 109 -0.62 -8.98 1.02
CA ALA A 109 -1.23 -8.20 -0.05
C ALA A 109 -0.16 -7.63 -0.99
N ASP A 110 0.92 -7.06 -0.43
CA ASP A 110 2.04 -6.52 -1.18
C ASP A 110 2.77 -7.62 -1.97
N ALA A 111 2.98 -8.79 -1.36
CA ALA A 111 3.53 -9.95 -2.06
C ALA A 111 2.65 -10.36 -3.25
N GLY A 112 1.33 -10.37 -3.08
CA GLY A 112 0.38 -10.64 -4.16
C GLY A 112 0.48 -9.63 -5.31
N ILE A 113 0.60 -8.34 -5.00
CA ILE A 113 0.80 -7.27 -5.99
C ILE A 113 2.11 -7.48 -6.74
N MET A 114 3.21 -7.80 -6.03
CA MET A 114 4.51 -8.05 -6.66
C MET A 114 4.49 -9.28 -7.59
N VAL A 115 3.80 -10.36 -7.20
CA VAL A 115 3.63 -11.53 -8.07
C VAL A 115 2.88 -11.16 -9.35
N LEU A 116 1.77 -10.42 -9.24
CA LEU A 116 1.03 -9.95 -10.42
C LEU A 116 1.86 -9.01 -11.29
N TYR A 117 2.62 -8.10 -10.69
CA TYR A 117 3.53 -7.22 -11.41
C TYR A 117 4.53 -8.02 -12.24
N PHE A 118 5.18 -9.03 -11.65
CA PHE A 118 6.11 -9.88 -12.38
C PHE A 118 5.44 -10.67 -13.51
N GLN A 119 4.21 -11.16 -13.33
CA GLN A 119 3.48 -11.86 -14.40
C GLN A 119 3.08 -10.98 -15.58
N ILE A 120 2.92 -9.67 -15.37
CA ILE A 120 2.53 -8.72 -16.42
C ILE A 120 3.76 -8.15 -17.13
N VAL A 121 4.86 -7.97 -16.40
CA VAL A 121 6.07 -7.28 -16.89
C VAL A 121 7.13 -8.24 -17.47
N LEU A 122 7.26 -9.45 -16.94
CA LEU A 122 8.17 -10.50 -17.46
C LEU A 122 7.42 -11.44 -18.41
#